data_AF-A0AAN0JPQ0-F1
#
_entry.id   AF-A0AAN0JPQ0-F1
#
_cell.length_a   1.000
_cell.length_b   1.000
_cell.length_c   1.000
_cell.angle_alpha   90.00
_cell.angle_beta   90.00
_cell.angle_gamma   90.00
#
_symmetry.space_group_name_H-M   'P 1'
#
loop_
_entity.id
_entity.type
_entity.pdbx_description
1 polymer ?
#
loop_
_entity_poly.entity_id
_entity_poly.type
_entity_poly.pdbx_seq_one_letter_code
_entity_poly.pdbx_strand_id
1 'polypeptide(L)'
;MPRIWMDYCQFLTEQNKITRTRRTFDRSLRSLPLTQHKRIWPLYIKFLRLHNLPETTVRVYRRYIQLCPENSEEFVDYLISIDRLDEAAIKLAEIVNKESFFSKEGKSKFQLWYKLCELIAKNPDIVTSLNVEAIIRGGIKRFTDMVDQLWCSLADYHIKAGRFERGRDIYNEGIHSVITVRDFTQIFDAYSQYEETMIQSKMESTTELTEEDASYMDGLLSVLN
;
A
#
# COMPACT_ATOMS: atom_id res chain seq x y z
N MET A 1 38.58 8.92 -6.42
CA MET A 1 38.72 8.96 -4.94
C MET A 1 37.35 9.21 -4.30
N PRO A 2 36.67 8.18 -3.76
CA PRO A 2 35.29 8.30 -3.26
C PRO A 2 35.16 9.12 -1.97
N ARG A 3 36.19 9.10 -1.11
CA ARG A 3 36.16 9.74 0.22
C ARG A 3 35.96 11.25 0.14
N ILE A 4 36.70 11.93 -0.75
CA ILE A 4 36.58 13.37 -0.97
C ILE A 4 35.15 13.77 -1.31
N TRP A 5 34.47 12.98 -2.15
CA TRP A 5 33.08 13.23 -2.48
C TRP A 5 32.14 12.98 -1.30
N MET A 6 32.38 11.95 -0.50
CA MET A 6 31.58 11.67 0.70
C MET A 6 31.72 12.79 1.73
N ASP A 7 32.95 13.17 2.06
CA ASP A 7 33.25 14.22 3.05
C ASP A 7 32.69 15.57 2.57
N TYR A 8 32.82 15.87 1.27
CA TYR A 8 32.25 17.08 0.69
C TYR A 8 30.72 17.07 0.71
N CYS A 9 30.09 15.94 0.40
CA CYS A 9 28.64 15.82 0.46
C CYS A 9 28.14 15.95 1.91
N GLN A 10 28.81 15.32 2.88
CA GLN A 10 28.46 15.40 4.30
C GLN A 10 28.57 16.83 4.84
N PHE A 11 29.67 17.52 4.52
CA PHE A 11 29.84 18.93 4.86
C PHE A 11 28.75 19.82 4.23
N LEU A 12 28.37 19.55 2.99
CA LEU A 12 27.29 20.30 2.35
C LEU A 12 25.91 20.00 2.95
N THR A 13 25.68 18.78 3.44
CA THR A 13 24.44 18.45 4.15
C THR A 13 24.33 19.22 5.46
N GLU A 14 25.43 19.44 6.18
CA GLU A 14 25.44 20.28 7.40
C GLU A 14 25.13 21.76 7.09
N GLN A 15 25.46 22.23 5.88
CA GLN A 15 25.18 23.61 5.46
C GLN A 15 23.74 23.86 4.99
N ASN A 16 22.88 22.83 4.88
CA ASN A 16 21.48 22.93 4.42
C ASN A 16 21.27 23.63 3.06
N LYS A 17 22.28 23.67 2.18
CA LYS A 17 22.17 24.29 0.84
C LYS A 17 21.57 23.31 -0.18
N ILE A 18 20.24 23.17 -0.18
CA ILE A 18 19.48 22.12 -0.88
C ILE A 18 19.80 21.99 -2.38
N THR A 19 19.87 23.11 -3.11
CA THR A 19 20.11 23.07 -4.56
C THR A 19 21.55 22.70 -4.90
N ARG A 20 22.50 23.15 -4.06
CA ARG A 20 23.93 22.88 -4.23
C ARG A 20 24.24 21.44 -3.86
N THR A 21 23.75 20.95 -2.72
CA THR A 21 23.89 19.54 -2.29
C THR A 21 23.37 18.59 -3.36
N ARG A 22 22.17 18.84 -3.91
CA ARG A 22 21.59 18.02 -5.00
C ARG A 22 22.50 17.97 -6.23
N ARG A 23 22.95 19.13 -6.72
CA ARG A 23 23.86 19.20 -7.89
C ARG A 23 25.19 18.51 -7.64
N THR A 24 25.72 18.57 -6.41
CA THR A 24 26.97 17.89 -6.05
C THR A 24 26.79 16.38 -5.94
N PHE A 25 25.65 15.89 -5.43
CA PHE A 25 25.30 14.47 -5.50
C PHE A 25 25.14 13.98 -6.95
N ASP A 26 24.49 14.76 -7.81
CA ASP A 26 24.37 14.42 -9.24
C ASP A 26 25.72 14.47 -9.99
N ARG A 27 26.68 15.26 -9.50
CA ARG A 27 28.03 15.35 -10.06
C ARG A 27 28.92 14.22 -9.55
N SER A 28 28.77 13.81 -8.30
CA SER A 28 29.48 12.65 -7.75
C SER A 28 29.01 11.38 -8.48
N LEU A 29 27.71 11.15 -8.63
CA LEU A 29 27.17 10.00 -9.36
C LEU A 29 27.54 9.96 -10.87
N ARG A 30 27.95 11.08 -11.46
CA ARG A 30 28.48 11.13 -12.84
C ARG A 30 29.98 10.87 -12.94
N SER A 31 30.72 11.15 -11.87
CA SER A 31 32.19 11.08 -11.87
C SER A 31 32.73 9.79 -11.25
N LEU A 32 31.94 9.09 -10.44
CA LEU A 32 32.34 7.82 -9.84
C LEU A 32 31.93 6.62 -10.72
N PRO A 33 32.73 5.54 -10.74
CA PRO A 33 32.33 4.24 -11.27
C PRO A 33 31.15 3.62 -10.49
N LEU A 34 30.36 2.80 -11.19
CA LEU A 34 29.15 2.13 -10.69
C LEU A 34 29.33 1.41 -9.34
N THR A 35 30.50 0.82 -9.11
CA THR A 35 30.84 0.07 -7.89
C THR A 35 30.85 0.94 -6.64
N GLN A 36 31.08 2.24 -6.78
CA GLN A 36 31.20 3.19 -5.66
C GLN A 36 29.88 3.88 -5.32
N HIS A 37 28.87 3.74 -6.19
CA HIS A 37 27.55 4.32 -5.99
C HIS A 37 26.86 3.79 -4.72
N LYS A 38 27.09 2.52 -4.36
CA LYS A 38 26.54 1.90 -3.14
C LYS A 38 26.85 2.68 -1.84
N ARG A 39 27.95 3.46 -1.81
CA ARG A 39 28.35 4.26 -0.63
C ARG A 39 27.74 5.66 -0.60
N ILE A 40 27.44 6.24 -1.77
CA ILE A 40 26.91 7.60 -1.89
C ILE A 40 25.39 7.61 -1.70
N TRP A 41 24.70 6.59 -2.20
CA TRP A 41 23.24 6.51 -2.13
C TRP A 41 22.65 6.60 -0.72
N PRO A 42 23.17 5.91 0.31
CA PRO A 42 22.64 6.05 1.67
C PRO A 42 22.75 7.48 2.22
N LEU A 43 23.83 8.18 1.91
CA LEU A 43 24.01 9.59 2.30
C LEU A 43 23.00 10.49 1.58
N TYR A 44 22.76 10.21 0.31
CA TYR A 44 21.79 10.98 -0.47
C TYR A 44 20.35 10.75 -0.01
N ILE A 45 19.99 9.51 0.34
CA ILE A 45 18.67 9.17 0.91
C ILE A 45 18.47 9.84 2.26
N LYS A 46 19.47 9.82 3.15
CA LYS A 46 19.40 10.53 4.43
C LYS A 46 19.15 12.03 4.24
N PHE A 47 19.85 12.65 3.29
CA PHE A 47 19.61 14.06 2.93
C PHE A 47 18.18 14.31 2.44
N LEU A 48 17.63 13.40 1.62
CA LEU A 48 16.27 13.56 1.09
C LEU A 48 15.18 13.36 2.13
N ARG A 49 15.41 12.54 3.17
CA ARG A 49 14.48 12.42 4.32
C ARG A 49 14.48 13.67 5.21
N LEU A 50 15.58 14.45 5.21
CA LEU A 50 15.68 15.68 6.00
C LEU A 50 15.00 16.88 5.32
N HIS A 51 15.02 16.93 3.99
CA HIS A 51 14.40 18.01 3.22
C HIS A 51 13.23 17.44 2.42
N ASN A 52 12.03 17.47 3.01
CA ASN A 52 10.77 16.96 2.45
C ASN A 52 10.41 17.53 1.05
N LEU A 53 11.08 17.04 0.00
CA LEU A 53 10.86 17.42 -1.40
C LEU A 53 10.42 16.19 -2.20
N PRO A 54 9.12 15.88 -2.23
CA PRO A 54 8.61 14.60 -2.68
C PRO A 54 8.98 14.28 -4.14
N GLU A 55 8.85 15.24 -5.06
CA GLU A 55 9.13 15.01 -6.49
C GLU A 55 10.61 14.71 -6.78
N THR A 56 11.52 15.46 -6.15
CA THR A 56 12.95 15.21 -6.34
C THR A 56 13.35 13.88 -5.74
N THR A 57 12.79 13.55 -4.57
CA THR A 57 13.11 12.29 -3.91
C THR A 57 12.61 11.12 -4.74
N VAL A 58 11.37 11.14 -5.24
CA VAL A 58 10.86 10.08 -6.14
C VAL A 58 11.75 9.89 -7.36
N ARG A 59 12.20 10.97 -8.02
CA ARG A 59 13.11 10.88 -9.18
C ARG A 59 14.45 10.25 -8.84
N VAL A 60 14.99 10.60 -7.67
CA VAL A 60 16.26 10.05 -7.19
C VAL A 60 16.12 8.57 -6.85
N TYR A 61 15.05 8.19 -6.16
CA TYR A 61 14.77 6.79 -5.83
C TYR A 61 14.49 5.94 -7.08
N ARG A 62 13.84 6.48 -8.12
CA ARG A 62 13.67 5.78 -9.41
C ARG A 62 15.04 5.41 -10.03
N ARG A 63 16.01 6.33 -9.97
CA ARG A 63 17.39 6.05 -10.42
C ARG A 63 18.10 5.07 -9.48
N TYR A 64 17.84 5.15 -8.18
CA TYR A 64 18.44 4.24 -7.20
C TYR A 64 18.03 2.78 -7.41
N ILE A 65 16.74 2.53 -7.68
CA ILE A 65 16.21 1.17 -7.90
C ILE A 65 16.77 0.52 -9.15
N GLN A 66 17.05 1.29 -10.21
CA GLN A 66 17.71 0.76 -11.42
C GLN A 66 19.10 0.17 -11.11
N LEU A 67 19.77 0.66 -10.07
CA LEU A 67 21.13 0.27 -9.69
C LEU A 67 21.15 -0.77 -8.58
N CYS A 68 20.22 -0.70 -7.64
CA CYS A 68 20.14 -1.56 -6.47
C CYS A 68 18.68 -1.97 -6.28
N PRO A 69 18.23 -3.06 -6.94
CA PRO A 69 16.86 -3.56 -6.75
C PRO A 69 16.62 -3.98 -5.29
N GLU A 70 17.66 -4.43 -4.58
CA GLU A 70 17.61 -4.88 -3.17
C GLU A 70 17.02 -3.88 -2.17
N ASN A 71 17.06 -2.57 -2.44
CA ASN A 71 16.54 -1.53 -1.54
C ASN A 71 15.19 -0.98 -2.00
N SER A 72 14.44 -1.73 -2.81
CA SER A 72 13.13 -1.32 -3.28
C SER A 72 12.09 -1.20 -2.16
N GLU A 73 12.27 -1.90 -1.04
CA GLU A 73 11.39 -1.81 0.14
C GLU A 73 11.44 -0.43 0.81
N GLU A 74 12.64 0.13 1.01
CA GLU A 74 12.80 1.49 1.55
C GLU A 74 12.11 2.56 0.68
N PHE A 75 12.03 2.31 -0.64
CA PHE A 75 11.31 3.21 -1.53
C PHE A 75 9.80 3.09 -1.38
N VAL A 76 9.28 1.88 -1.22
CA VAL A 76 7.85 1.64 -0.96
C VAL A 76 7.44 2.31 0.34
N ASP A 77 8.21 2.15 1.41
CA ASP A 77 7.95 2.80 2.70
C ASP A 77 7.95 4.32 2.58
N TYR A 78 8.89 4.85 1.79
CA TYR A 78 8.93 6.28 1.52
C TYR A 78 7.72 6.76 0.70
N LEU A 79 7.27 5.99 -0.30
CA LEU A 79 6.09 6.33 -1.08
C LEU A 79 4.80 6.29 -0.25
N ILE A 80 4.69 5.33 0.67
CA ILE A 80 3.60 5.27 1.65
C ILE A 80 3.62 6.53 2.52
N SER A 81 4.79 7.00 2.96
CA SER A 81 4.89 8.23 3.78
C SER A 81 4.52 9.52 3.04
N ILE A 82 4.45 9.50 1.70
CA ILE A 82 4.03 10.65 0.86
C ILE A 82 2.59 10.46 0.35
N ASP A 83 1.88 9.42 0.80
CA ASP A 83 0.53 9.07 0.32
C ASP A 83 0.46 8.84 -1.20
N ARG A 84 1.59 8.51 -1.85
CA ARG A 84 1.65 8.17 -3.29
C ARG A 84 1.47 6.67 -3.49
N LEU A 85 0.27 6.22 -3.17
CA LEU A 85 -0.08 4.81 -3.02
C LEU A 85 -0.10 4.04 -4.34
N ASP A 86 -0.47 4.67 -5.46
CA ASP A 86 -0.49 4.03 -6.78
C ASP A 86 0.89 3.62 -7.25
N GLU A 87 1.85 4.54 -7.13
CA GLU A 87 3.23 4.27 -7.50
C GLU A 87 3.84 3.20 -6.59
N ALA A 88 3.45 3.19 -5.30
CA ALA A 88 3.88 2.16 -4.36
C ALA A 88 3.32 0.79 -4.75
N ALA A 89 2.04 0.71 -5.11
CA ALA A 89 1.36 -0.52 -5.51
C ALA A 89 1.93 -1.09 -6.81
N ILE A 90 2.16 -0.27 -7.83
CA ILE A 90 2.78 -0.71 -9.09
C ILE A 90 4.19 -1.26 -8.83
N LYS A 91 4.98 -0.56 -8.02
CA LYS A 91 6.35 -0.98 -7.73
C LYS A 91 6.39 -2.24 -6.88
N LEU A 92 5.50 -2.37 -5.89
CA LEU A 92 5.33 -3.61 -5.15
C LEU A 92 4.90 -4.78 -6.06
N ALA A 93 3.97 -4.56 -6.99
CA ALA A 93 3.55 -5.59 -7.93
C ALA A 93 4.70 -6.04 -8.86
N GLU A 94 5.50 -5.10 -9.37
CA GLU A 94 6.72 -5.40 -10.14
C GLU A 94 7.73 -6.21 -9.31
N ILE A 95 7.88 -5.91 -8.03
CA ILE A 95 8.82 -6.59 -7.12
C ILE A 95 8.34 -8.02 -6.88
N VAL A 96 7.06 -8.23 -6.55
CA VAL A 96 6.60 -9.59 -6.22
C VAL A 96 6.49 -10.50 -7.44
N ASN A 97 6.27 -9.93 -8.63
CA ASN A 97 6.29 -10.70 -9.87
C ASN A 97 7.69 -11.15 -10.29
N LYS A 98 8.76 -10.49 -9.83
CA LYS A 98 10.15 -10.91 -10.10
C LYS A 98 10.54 -12.08 -9.18
N GLU A 99 10.81 -13.23 -9.77
CA GLU A 99 11.18 -14.47 -9.04
C GLU A 99 12.54 -14.39 -8.35
N SER A 100 13.41 -13.45 -8.71
CA SER A 100 14.78 -13.34 -8.19
C SER A 100 14.95 -12.35 -7.04
N PHE A 101 13.87 -11.90 -6.39
CA PHE A 101 13.96 -10.88 -5.35
C PHE A 101 14.35 -11.49 -3.99
N PHE A 102 15.54 -11.15 -3.51
CA PHE A 102 15.97 -11.40 -2.15
C PHE A 102 15.87 -10.09 -1.36
N SER A 103 14.95 -10.04 -0.40
CA SER A 103 14.86 -8.92 0.55
C SER A 103 16.10 -8.86 1.43
N LYS A 104 16.72 -7.68 1.54
CA LYS A 104 17.75 -7.42 2.56
C LYS A 104 17.21 -7.52 3.99
N GLU A 105 15.92 -7.27 4.19
CA GLU A 105 15.27 -7.33 5.49
C GLU A 105 14.84 -8.75 5.91
N GLY A 106 15.09 -9.77 5.08
CA GLY A 106 14.71 -11.15 5.38
C GLY A 106 13.20 -11.39 5.41
N LYS A 107 12.39 -10.43 4.95
CA LYS A 107 10.94 -10.56 4.83
C LYS A 107 10.60 -11.67 3.84
N SER A 108 9.62 -12.49 4.21
CA SER A 108 9.14 -13.53 3.30
C SER A 108 8.43 -12.90 2.10
N LYS A 109 8.47 -13.57 0.95
CA LYS A 109 7.75 -13.14 -0.25
C LYS A 109 6.25 -12.97 0.03
N PHE A 110 5.70 -13.78 0.94
CA PHE A 110 4.34 -13.66 1.42
C PHE A 110 4.12 -12.33 2.17
N GLN A 111 5.03 -11.91 3.05
CA GLN A 111 4.87 -10.67 3.80
C GLN A 111 4.83 -9.42 2.89
N LEU A 112 5.60 -9.43 1.79
CA LEU A 112 5.53 -8.39 0.77
C LEU A 112 4.20 -8.40 0.01
N TRP A 113 3.71 -9.60 -0.28
CA TRP A 113 2.42 -9.79 -0.93
C TRP A 113 1.25 -9.35 -0.04
N TYR A 114 1.27 -9.71 1.24
CA TYR A 114 0.31 -9.27 2.23
C TYR A 114 0.34 -7.75 2.39
N LYS A 115 1.52 -7.14 2.46
CA LYS A 115 1.65 -5.67 2.53
C LYS A 115 1.08 -4.98 1.29
N LEU A 116 1.26 -5.56 0.11
CA LEU A 116 0.61 -5.07 -1.12
C LEU A 116 -0.91 -5.19 -1.03
N CYS A 117 -1.43 -6.33 -0.57
CA CYS A 117 -2.87 -6.55 -0.42
C CYS A 117 -3.49 -5.62 0.63
N GLU A 118 -2.83 -5.41 1.77
CA GLU A 118 -3.26 -4.48 2.81
C GLU A 118 -3.30 -3.03 2.31
N LEU A 119 -2.28 -2.60 1.55
CA LEU A 119 -2.21 -1.25 0.99
C LEU A 119 -3.37 -1.01 0.01
N ILE A 120 -3.66 -1.99 -0.84
CA ILE A 120 -4.77 -1.95 -1.80
C ILE A 120 -6.11 -1.98 -1.07
N ALA A 121 -6.29 -2.88 -0.11
CA ALA A 121 -7.53 -3.02 0.67
C ALA A 121 -7.82 -1.79 1.54
N LYS A 122 -6.81 -1.01 1.94
CA LYS A 122 -7.01 0.25 2.67
C LYS A 122 -7.42 1.42 1.77
N ASN A 123 -7.02 1.42 0.49
CA ASN A 123 -7.22 2.58 -0.39
C ASN A 123 -7.78 2.21 -1.78
N PRO A 124 -9.06 1.79 -1.87
CA PRO A 124 -9.65 1.40 -3.15
C PRO A 124 -9.81 2.52 -4.17
N ASP A 125 -10.00 3.76 -3.71
CA ASP A 125 -10.28 4.91 -4.60
C ASP A 125 -9.05 5.45 -5.33
N ILE A 126 -7.87 5.24 -4.75
CA ILE A 126 -6.61 5.77 -5.28
C ILE A 126 -6.05 4.79 -6.32
N VAL A 127 -6.06 3.49 -6.00
CA VAL A 127 -5.49 2.41 -6.83
C VAL A 127 -6.40 2.03 -8.00
N THR A 128 -6.47 2.91 -8.99
CA THR A 128 -7.22 2.70 -10.25
C THR A 128 -6.39 2.01 -11.34
N SER A 129 -5.05 2.00 -11.22
CA SER A 129 -4.15 1.57 -12.29
C SER A 129 -3.83 0.07 -12.34
N LEU A 130 -4.27 -0.71 -11.35
CA LEU A 130 -3.96 -2.15 -11.27
C LEU A 130 -5.25 -2.97 -11.25
N ASN A 131 -5.28 -4.07 -11.99
CA ASN A 131 -6.34 -5.06 -11.86
C ASN A 131 -6.08 -5.90 -10.59
N VAL A 132 -6.55 -5.37 -9.46
CA VAL A 132 -6.38 -5.91 -8.11
C VAL A 132 -6.80 -7.38 -8.04
N GLU A 133 -7.92 -7.71 -8.68
CA GLU A 133 -8.48 -9.06 -8.68
C GLU A 133 -7.54 -10.07 -9.36
N ALA A 134 -6.97 -9.71 -10.53
CA ALA A 134 -6.03 -10.58 -11.23
C ALA A 134 -4.73 -10.81 -10.44
N ILE A 135 -4.27 -9.77 -9.74
CA ILE A 135 -3.07 -9.86 -8.90
C ILE A 135 -3.35 -10.79 -7.73
N ILE A 136 -4.36 -10.52 -6.90
CA ILE A 136 -4.64 -11.30 -5.70
C ILE A 136 -4.97 -12.76 -6.03
N ARG A 137 -5.75 -13.02 -7.10
CA ARG A 137 -6.00 -14.39 -7.60
C ARG A 137 -4.71 -15.09 -8.05
N GLY A 138 -3.77 -14.36 -8.65
CA GLY A 138 -2.44 -14.88 -8.96
C GLY A 138 -1.62 -15.23 -7.71
N GLY A 139 -1.81 -14.48 -6.62
CA GLY A 139 -1.22 -14.73 -5.31
C GLY A 139 -1.76 -15.98 -4.64
N ILE A 140 -3.09 -16.13 -4.64
CA ILE A 140 -3.77 -17.31 -4.07
C ILE A 140 -3.30 -18.60 -4.74
N LYS A 141 -3.04 -18.60 -6.06
CA LYS A 141 -2.49 -19.76 -6.77
C LYS A 141 -1.02 -20.07 -6.44
N ARG A 142 -0.25 -19.05 -6.03
CA ARG A 142 1.21 -19.17 -5.78
C ARG A 142 1.54 -19.43 -4.32
N PHE A 143 0.72 -18.95 -3.39
CA PHE A 143 0.93 -19.06 -1.96
C PHE A 143 -0.24 -19.80 -1.33
N THR A 144 0.00 -21.07 -1.00
CA THR A 144 -1.00 -21.96 -0.38
C THR A 144 -1.09 -21.81 1.13
N ASP A 145 -0.13 -21.14 1.76
CA ASP A 145 0.09 -21.29 3.19
C ASP A 145 -0.71 -20.29 4.05
N MET A 146 -1.23 -19.21 3.46
CA MET A 146 -2.12 -18.22 4.10
C MET A 146 -3.08 -17.61 3.07
N VAL A 147 -3.94 -18.47 2.51
CA VAL A 147 -4.92 -18.13 1.47
C VAL A 147 -6.10 -17.35 2.06
N ASP A 148 -6.43 -17.61 3.32
CA ASP A 148 -7.43 -16.94 4.14
C ASP A 148 -7.28 -15.41 4.15
N GLN A 149 -6.09 -14.92 4.51
CA GLN A 149 -5.80 -13.49 4.60
C GLN A 149 -5.92 -12.78 3.23
N LEU A 150 -5.63 -13.50 2.15
CA LEU A 150 -5.73 -12.96 0.79
C LEU A 150 -7.18 -12.84 0.33
N TRP A 151 -8.03 -13.81 0.67
CA TRP A 151 -9.47 -13.72 0.40
C TRP A 151 -10.13 -12.60 1.21
N CYS A 152 -9.80 -12.49 2.51
CA CYS A 152 -10.34 -11.41 3.34
C CYS A 152 -9.94 -10.03 2.81
N SER A 153 -8.66 -9.83 2.47
CA SER A 153 -8.19 -8.54 1.92
C SER A 153 -8.79 -8.21 0.54
N LEU A 154 -9.05 -9.22 -0.30
CA LEU A 154 -9.75 -9.03 -1.57
C LEU A 154 -11.22 -8.62 -1.36
N ALA A 155 -11.89 -9.27 -0.41
CA ALA A 155 -13.28 -8.94 -0.09
C ALA A 155 -13.39 -7.54 0.51
N ASP A 156 -12.51 -7.17 1.45
CA ASP A 156 -12.43 -5.84 2.05
C ASP A 156 -12.26 -4.73 0.99
N TYR A 157 -11.46 -4.99 -0.05
CA TYR A 157 -11.29 -4.07 -1.17
C TYR A 157 -12.62 -3.80 -1.91
N HIS A 158 -13.39 -4.85 -2.21
CA HIS A 158 -14.66 -4.72 -2.92
C HIS A 158 -15.76 -4.09 -2.06
N ILE A 159 -15.77 -4.39 -0.76
CA ILE A 159 -16.68 -3.80 0.22
C ILE A 159 -16.46 -2.28 0.30
N LYS A 160 -15.20 -1.86 0.47
CA LYS A 160 -14.88 -0.43 0.55
C LYS A 160 -15.07 0.31 -0.76
N ALA A 161 -14.93 -0.36 -1.90
CA ALA A 161 -15.29 0.18 -3.21
C ALA A 161 -16.82 0.29 -3.44
N GLY A 162 -17.66 -0.04 -2.44
CA GLY A 162 -19.12 0.05 -2.50
C GLY A 162 -19.80 -1.08 -3.30
N ARG A 163 -19.06 -2.13 -3.68
CA ARG A 163 -19.58 -3.26 -4.47
C ARG A 163 -19.83 -4.47 -3.57
N PHE A 164 -20.83 -4.35 -2.70
CA PHE A 164 -21.13 -5.33 -1.66
C PHE A 164 -21.49 -6.74 -2.20
N GLU A 165 -22.28 -6.82 -3.28
CA GLU A 165 -22.64 -8.11 -3.91
C GLU A 165 -21.39 -8.87 -4.35
N ARG A 166 -20.45 -8.16 -5.00
CA ARG A 166 -19.18 -8.74 -5.43
C ARG A 166 -18.31 -9.17 -4.26
N GLY A 167 -18.33 -8.43 -3.15
CA GLY A 167 -17.67 -8.82 -1.91
C GLY A 167 -18.20 -10.14 -1.35
N ARG A 168 -19.53 -10.33 -1.35
CA ARG A 168 -20.17 -11.60 -0.95
C ARG A 168 -19.79 -12.75 -1.86
N ASP A 169 -19.80 -12.52 -3.18
CA ASP A 169 -19.39 -13.55 -4.16
C ASP A 169 -17.96 -14.02 -3.91
N ILE A 170 -17.05 -13.09 -3.58
CA ILE A 170 -15.65 -13.39 -3.28
C ILE A 170 -15.50 -14.18 -1.98
N TYR A 171 -16.26 -13.84 -0.93
CA TYR A 171 -16.27 -14.64 0.30
C TYR A 171 -16.80 -16.06 0.04
N ASN A 172 -17.88 -16.19 -0.73
CA ASN A 172 -18.42 -17.49 -1.11
C ASN A 172 -17.42 -18.31 -1.92
N GLU A 173 -16.74 -17.69 -2.89
CA GLU A 173 -15.70 -18.35 -3.67
C GLU A 173 -14.53 -18.79 -2.77
N GLY A 174 -14.11 -17.92 -1.83
CA GLY A 174 -13.09 -18.22 -0.82
C GLY A 174 -13.45 -19.46 -0.01
N ILE A 175 -14.66 -19.50 0.56
CA ILE A 175 -15.17 -20.64 1.34
C ILE A 175 -15.16 -21.94 0.54
N HIS A 176 -15.56 -21.92 -0.74
CA HIS A 176 -15.57 -23.11 -1.58
C HIS A 176 -14.17 -23.55 -2.05
N SER A 177 -13.24 -22.60 -2.16
CA SER A 177 -11.88 -22.86 -2.66
C SER A 177 -10.93 -23.41 -1.61
N VAL A 178 -11.24 -23.17 -0.34
CA VAL A 178 -10.34 -23.45 0.78
C VAL A 178 -10.42 -24.90 1.22
N ILE A 179 -9.25 -25.51 1.42
CA ILE A 179 -9.12 -26.92 1.78
C ILE A 179 -9.00 -27.10 3.29
N THR A 180 -8.38 -26.15 4.00
CA THR A 180 -8.10 -26.28 5.43
C THR A 180 -9.24 -25.71 6.29
N VAL A 181 -9.55 -26.38 7.38
CA VAL A 181 -10.59 -25.93 8.34
C VAL A 181 -10.21 -24.59 8.95
N ARG A 182 -8.91 -24.34 9.22
CA ARG A 182 -8.43 -23.08 9.80
C ARG A 182 -8.76 -21.90 8.91
N ASP A 183 -8.44 -22.01 7.62
CA ASP A 183 -8.65 -20.94 6.65
C ASP A 183 -10.15 -20.71 6.43
N PHE A 184 -10.94 -21.79 6.43
CA PHE A 184 -12.41 -21.72 6.37
C PHE A 184 -12.97 -20.92 7.55
N THR A 185 -12.57 -21.26 8.78
CA THR A 185 -13.06 -20.58 9.98
C THR A 185 -12.75 -19.08 9.93
N GLN A 186 -11.53 -18.71 9.54
CA GLN A 186 -11.15 -17.29 9.47
C GLN A 186 -11.94 -16.50 8.42
N ILE A 187 -12.15 -17.07 7.22
CA ILE A 187 -12.95 -16.40 6.18
C ILE A 187 -14.41 -16.32 6.62
N PHE A 188 -14.95 -17.37 7.23
CA PHE A 188 -16.34 -17.43 7.67
C PHE A 188 -16.62 -16.45 8.82
N ASP A 189 -15.72 -16.34 9.80
CA ASP A 189 -15.81 -15.39 10.90
C ASP A 189 -15.79 -13.94 10.37
N ALA A 190 -14.88 -13.64 9.43
CA ALA A 190 -14.82 -12.33 8.77
C ALA A 190 -16.09 -12.02 7.97
N TYR A 191 -16.62 -12.99 7.22
CA TYR A 191 -17.87 -12.85 6.47
C TYR A 191 -19.07 -12.59 7.40
N SER A 192 -19.15 -13.32 8.51
CA SER A 192 -20.23 -13.17 9.49
C SER A 192 -20.20 -11.79 10.15
N GLN A 193 -19.02 -11.33 10.58
CA GLN A 193 -18.84 -9.97 11.10
C GLN A 193 -19.23 -8.91 10.08
N TYR A 194 -18.86 -9.10 8.81
CA TYR A 194 -19.25 -8.19 7.74
C TYR A 194 -20.77 -8.13 7.56
N GLU A 195 -21.46 -9.27 7.49
CA GLU A 195 -22.93 -9.30 7.38
C GLU A 195 -23.61 -8.67 8.60
N GLU A 196 -23.10 -8.90 9.81
CA GLU A 196 -23.59 -8.23 11.02
C GLU A 196 -23.48 -6.71 10.93
N THR A 197 -22.31 -6.18 10.53
CA THR A 197 -22.12 -4.73 10.38
C THR A 197 -23.01 -4.13 9.29
N MET A 198 -23.23 -4.87 8.19
CA MET A 198 -24.11 -4.44 7.10
C MET A 198 -25.57 -4.39 7.55
N ILE A 199 -26.03 -5.40 8.30
CA ILE A 199 -27.39 -5.43 8.85
C ILE A 199 -27.57 -4.31 9.87
N GLN A 200 -26.60 -4.11 10.76
CA GLN A 200 -26.65 -3.05 11.76
C GLN A 200 -26.76 -1.67 11.12
N SER A 201 -25.92 -1.35 10.12
CA SER A 201 -25.99 -0.08 9.40
C SER A 201 -27.35 0.12 8.69
N LYS A 202 -27.92 -0.94 8.10
CA LYS A 202 -29.27 -0.88 7.52
C LYS A 202 -30.35 -0.65 8.57
N MET A 203 -30.27 -1.32 9.72
CA MET A 203 -31.21 -1.13 10.82
C MET A 203 -31.18 0.31 11.33
N GLU A 204 -30.00 0.87 11.57
CA GLU A 204 -29.80 2.26 12.00
C GLU A 204 -30.40 3.27 11.00
N SER A 205 -30.13 3.10 9.70
CA SER A 205 -30.73 3.96 8.66
C SER A 205 -32.26 3.85 8.59
N THR A 206 -32.81 2.66 8.87
CA THR A 206 -34.26 2.44 8.85
C THR A 206 -34.91 3.08 10.08
N THR A 207 -34.26 3.00 11.24
CA THR A 207 -34.74 3.63 12.48
C THR A 207 -34.72 5.16 12.36
N GLU A 208 -33.66 5.75 11.79
CA GLU A 208 -33.58 7.19 11.57
C GLU A 208 -34.71 7.69 10.65
N LEU A 209 -34.98 6.97 9.56
CA LEU A 209 -36.11 7.30 8.66
C LEU A 209 -37.46 7.25 9.38
N THR A 210 -37.68 6.24 10.25
CA THR A 210 -38.93 6.14 11.01
C THR A 210 -39.08 7.23 12.08
N GLU A 211 -37.99 7.71 12.67
CA GLU A 211 -37.99 8.80 13.65
C GLU A 211 -38.22 10.15 12.96
N GLU A 212 -37.61 10.38 11.79
CA GLU A 212 -37.88 11.56 10.97
C GLU A 212 -39.35 11.60 10.53
N ASP A 213 -39.89 10.52 9.97
CA ASP A 213 -41.30 10.44 9.56
C ASP A 213 -42.27 10.67 10.73
N ALA A 214 -41.96 10.13 11.92
CA ALA A 214 -42.74 10.37 13.13
C ALA A 214 -42.69 11.85 13.57
N SER A 215 -41.52 12.49 13.49
CA SER A 215 -41.35 13.92 13.83
C SER A 215 -42.05 14.86 12.84
N TYR A 216 -42.08 14.53 11.54
CA TYR A 216 -42.81 15.29 10.52
C TYR A 216 -44.33 15.22 10.74
N MET A 217 -44.84 14.04 11.11
CA MET A 217 -46.26 13.85 11.42
C MET A 217 -46.67 14.60 12.70
N ASP A 218 -45.83 14.61 13.73
CA ASP A 218 -46.08 15.36 14.97
C ASP A 218 -46.02 16.89 14.74
N GLY A 219 -45.07 17.34 13.91
CA GLY A 219 -44.99 18.74 13.45
C GLY A 219 -46.23 19.20 12.68
N LEU A 220 -46.77 18.37 11.78
CA LEU A 220 -48.01 18.67 11.04
C LEU A 220 -49.25 18.72 11.95
N LEU A 221 -49.33 17.84 12.95
CA LEU A 221 -50.42 17.85 13.93
C LEU A 221 -50.39 19.09 14.83
N SER A 222 -49.20 19.61 15.15
CA SER A 222 -49.05 20.83 15.95
C SER A 222 -49.51 22.12 15.24
N VAL A 223 -49.49 22.15 13.90
CA VAL A 223 -49.89 23.31 13.08
C VAL A 223 -51.41 23.33 12.82
N LEU A 224 -52.10 22.20 13.02
CA LEU A 224 -53.54 22.05 12.79
C LEU A 224 -54.42 22.27 14.04
N ASN A 225 -53.82 22.48 15.22
CA ASN A 225 -54.49 22.88 16.47
C ASN A 225 -54.20 24.34 16.80
#